data_AF-A0A6L7ICV1-F1
#
_entry.id   AF-A0A6L7ICV1-F1
#
_cell.length_a   1.000
_cell.length_b   1.000
_cell.length_c   1.000
_cell.angle_alpha   90.00
_cell.angle_beta   90.00
_cell.angle_gamma   90.00
#
_symmetry.space_group_name_H-M   'P 1'
#
loop_
_entity.id
_entity.type
_entity.pdbx_description
1 polymer ?
#
loop_
_entity_poly.entity_id
_entity_poly.type
_entity_poly.pdbx_seq_one_letter_code
_entity_poly.pdbx_strand_id
1 'polypeptide(L)'
;MLNIVLVEPEIPNNTGNIGRLCVGTESRLHLIHPLGFLIDDKNLKRSGLDYWVHLDVTEYKNVHEWISAIPDLSRVFLFSSHADKSYLENDFQDGDWLVFGKESVGLSKDVLDRFDNHLTIPMSNLIRSFNIANSVAFVVGEAKRQIGL
;
A
#
# COMPACT_ATOMS: atom_id res chain seq x y z
N MET A 1 -12.02 -8.26 1.29
CA MET A 1 -10.60 -8.44 0.96
C MET A 1 -9.88 -7.12 1.16
N LEU A 2 -8.65 -7.11 1.68
CA LEU A 2 -7.87 -5.86 1.89
C LEU A 2 -7.46 -5.22 0.55
N ASN A 3 -7.40 -3.89 0.53
CA ASN A 3 -6.99 -3.08 -0.62
C ASN A 3 -5.68 -2.35 -0.30
N ILE A 4 -4.58 -2.73 -0.94
CA ILE A 4 -3.25 -2.14 -0.72
C ILE A 4 -3.03 -1.10 -1.81
N VAL A 5 -2.80 0.15 -1.43
CA VAL A 5 -2.67 1.27 -2.36
C VAL A 5 -1.26 1.84 -2.30
N LEU A 6 -0.59 1.89 -3.45
CA LEU A 6 0.70 2.54 -3.61
C LEU A 6 0.53 3.81 -4.43
N VAL A 7 0.80 4.94 -3.81
CA VAL A 7 0.71 6.26 -4.44
C VAL A 7 2.06 6.64 -5.04
N GLU A 8 2.11 6.71 -6.37
CA GLU A 8 3.29 7.09 -7.16
C GLU A 8 4.56 6.25 -6.87
N PRO A 9 4.49 4.90 -6.79
CA PRO A 9 5.63 4.08 -6.38
C PRO A 9 6.82 4.26 -7.33
N GLU A 10 8.02 4.37 -6.76
CA GLU A 10 9.23 4.73 -7.51
C GLU A 10 10.09 3.50 -7.84
N ILE A 11 10.08 2.47 -6.98
CA ILE A 11 11.00 1.34 -7.09
C ILE A 11 10.26 0.07 -7.52
N PRO A 12 10.57 -0.52 -8.70
CA PRO A 12 9.84 -1.68 -9.23
C PRO A 12 9.96 -2.91 -8.33
N ASN A 13 11.12 -3.12 -7.71
CA ASN A 13 11.34 -4.28 -6.84
C ASN A 13 10.43 -4.26 -5.60
N ASN A 14 10.14 -3.08 -5.04
CA ASN A 14 9.24 -2.97 -3.91
C ASN A 14 7.81 -3.32 -4.33
N THR A 15 7.36 -2.77 -5.45
CA THR A 15 6.04 -3.09 -6.02
C THR A 15 5.92 -4.58 -6.34
N GLY A 16 6.98 -5.20 -6.88
CA GLY A 16 7.05 -6.64 -7.11
C GLY A 16 7.01 -7.47 -5.82
N ASN A 17 7.62 -7.02 -4.72
CA ASN A 17 7.51 -7.73 -3.45
C ASN A 17 6.10 -7.59 -2.84
N ILE A 18 5.50 -6.40 -2.95
CA ILE A 18 4.15 -6.11 -2.47
C ILE A 18 3.10 -6.87 -3.29
N GLY A 19 3.26 -6.99 -4.61
CA GLY A 19 2.39 -7.80 -5.45
C GLY A 19 2.40 -9.28 -5.01
N ARG A 20 3.58 -9.84 -4.73
CA ARG A 20 3.69 -11.22 -4.23
C ARG A 20 2.97 -11.40 -2.90
N LEU A 21 3.13 -10.43 -2.00
CA LEU A 21 2.42 -10.39 -0.71
C LEU A 21 0.90 -10.33 -0.92
N CYS A 22 0.42 -9.51 -1.85
CA CYS A 22 -1.01 -9.39 -2.16
C CYS A 22 -1.59 -10.74 -2.62
N VAL A 23 -0.92 -11.45 -3.53
CA VAL A 23 -1.33 -12.80 -3.95
C VAL A 23 -1.33 -13.77 -2.76
N GLY A 24 -0.24 -13.82 -1.98
CA GLY A 24 -0.12 -14.75 -0.86
C GLY A 24 -1.06 -14.47 0.33
N THR A 25 -1.66 -13.28 0.37
CA THR A 25 -2.59 -12.88 1.44
C THR A 25 -4.01 -12.70 0.96
N GLU A 26 -4.33 -13.01 -0.31
CA GLU A 26 -5.64 -12.73 -0.90
C GLU A 26 -6.05 -11.27 -0.66
N SER A 27 -5.23 -10.36 -1.18
CA SER A 27 -5.42 -8.91 -1.11
C SER A 27 -5.28 -8.30 -2.50
N ARG A 28 -5.89 -7.12 -2.71
CA ARG A 28 -5.81 -6.37 -3.97
C ARG A 28 -4.68 -5.38 -3.95
N LEU A 29 -4.04 -5.17 -5.09
CA LEU A 29 -3.06 -4.10 -5.29
C LEU A 29 -3.66 -2.98 -6.14
N HIS A 30 -3.47 -1.74 -5.70
CA HIS A 30 -3.92 -0.53 -6.38
C HIS A 30 -2.71 0.37 -6.59
N LEU A 31 -2.44 0.75 -7.83
CA LEU A 31 -1.29 1.59 -8.18
C LEU A 31 -1.78 2.93 -8.71
N ILE A 32 -1.31 4.03 -8.13
CA ILE A 32 -1.66 5.37 -8.58
C ILE A 32 -0.48 5.99 -9.32
N HIS A 33 -0.71 6.42 -10.56
CA HIS A 33 0.29 7.08 -11.40
C HIS A 33 0.66 8.49 -10.90
N PRO A 34 1.86 8.99 -11.28
CA PRO A 34 2.87 8.33 -12.12
C PRO A 34 3.68 7.25 -11.38
N LEU A 35 3.89 6.10 -12.04
CA LEU A 35 4.83 5.09 -11.57
C LEU A 35 6.25 5.49 -12.00
N GLY A 36 7.24 5.31 -11.12
CA GLY A 36 8.65 5.55 -11.44
C GLY A 36 9.28 4.49 -12.36
N PHE A 37 8.48 3.52 -12.83
CA PHE A 37 8.91 2.39 -13.65
C PHE A 37 7.81 1.95 -14.62
N LEU A 38 8.17 1.08 -15.57
CA LEU A 38 7.24 0.51 -16.54
C LEU A 38 6.84 -0.92 -16.13
N ILE A 39 5.54 -1.18 -16.11
CA ILE A 39 4.98 -2.52 -15.96
C ILE A 39 4.72 -3.05 -17.37
N ASP A 40 5.56 -3.96 -17.83
CA ASP A 40 5.38 -4.66 -19.11
C ASP A 40 5.78 -6.13 -18.98
N ASP A 41 5.26 -6.99 -19.87
CA ASP A 41 5.50 -8.44 -19.85
C ASP A 41 7.00 -8.80 -19.84
N LYS A 42 7.84 -7.96 -20.44
CA LYS A 42 9.28 -8.18 -20.51
C LYS A 42 9.93 -7.94 -19.14
N ASN A 43 9.55 -6.88 -18.45
CA ASN A 43 10.01 -6.54 -17.10
C ASN A 43 9.46 -7.53 -16.08
N LEU A 44 8.18 -7.93 -16.19
CA LEU A 44 7.57 -8.93 -15.32
C LEU A 44 8.29 -10.29 -15.43
N LYS A 45 8.55 -10.77 -16.65
CA LYS A 45 9.29 -12.02 -16.89
C LYS A 45 10.74 -11.95 -16.38
N ARG A 46 11.44 -10.84 -16.63
CA ARG A 46 12.84 -10.67 -16.22
C ARG A 46 12.99 -10.60 -14.69
N SER A 47 12.00 -10.04 -14.01
CA SER A 47 12.00 -9.89 -12.55
C SER A 47 11.52 -11.14 -11.80
N GLY A 48 11.20 -12.24 -12.51
CA GLY A 48 10.74 -13.48 -11.88
C GLY A 48 9.40 -13.32 -11.16
N LEU A 49 8.51 -12.49 -11.71
CA LEU A 49 7.18 -12.21 -11.17
C LEU A 49 6.14 -13.16 -11.80
N ASP A 50 6.40 -14.46 -11.67
CA ASP A 50 5.51 -15.55 -12.09
C ASP A 50 4.10 -15.44 -11.51
N TYR A 51 3.98 -14.93 -10.30
CA TYR A 51 2.71 -14.72 -9.62
C TYR A 51 1.86 -13.58 -10.21
N TRP A 52 2.42 -12.68 -11.02
CA TRP A 52 1.74 -11.43 -11.41
C TRP A 52 0.43 -11.69 -12.17
N VAL A 53 0.34 -12.81 -12.89
CA VAL A 53 -0.89 -13.25 -13.57
C VAL A 53 -2.04 -13.58 -12.60
N HIS A 54 -1.74 -13.82 -11.33
CA HIS A 54 -2.70 -14.07 -10.25
C HIS A 54 -3.00 -12.83 -9.42
N LEU A 55 -2.31 -11.72 -9.67
CA LEU A 55 -2.47 -10.49 -8.92
C LEU A 55 -3.71 -9.73 -9.39
N ASP A 56 -4.65 -9.51 -8.47
CA ASP A 56 -5.74 -8.54 -8.67
C ASP A 56 -5.14 -7.12 -8.51
N VAL A 57 -4.70 -6.56 -9.64
CA VAL A 57 -4.09 -5.23 -9.73
C VAL A 57 -4.96 -4.26 -10.53
N THR A 58 -5.18 -3.06 -9.98
CA THR A 58 -5.84 -1.95 -10.67
C THR A 58 -4.93 -0.73 -10.70
N GLU A 59 -4.82 -0.08 -11.86
CA GLU A 59 -4.05 1.16 -12.04
C GLU A 59 -4.99 2.37 -12.18
N TYR A 60 -4.64 3.48 -11.53
CA TYR A 60 -5.39 4.74 -11.54
C TYR A 60 -4.51 5.88 -12.03
N LYS A 61 -5.02 6.70 -12.95
CA LYS A 61 -4.27 7.82 -13.55
C LYS A 61 -3.85 8.86 -12.51
N ASN A 62 -4.61 8.99 -11.43
CA ASN A 62 -4.35 9.92 -10.34
C ASN A 62 -5.20 9.57 -9.10
N VAL A 63 -4.91 10.27 -8.00
CA VAL A 63 -5.60 10.11 -6.72
C VAL A 63 -7.11 10.36 -6.81
N HIS A 64 -7.57 11.30 -7.66
CA HIS A 64 -8.99 11.58 -7.80
C HIS A 64 -9.75 10.38 -8.40
N GLU A 65 -9.18 9.73 -9.43
CA GLU A 65 -9.77 8.54 -10.03
C GLU A 65 -9.86 7.41 -9.00
N TRP A 66 -8.79 7.19 -8.22
CA TRP A 66 -8.79 6.21 -7.15
C TRP A 66 -9.85 6.49 -6.08
N ILE A 67 -9.95 7.72 -5.57
CA ILE A 67 -10.94 8.10 -4.56
C ILE A 67 -12.38 7.80 -5.01
N SER A 68 -12.65 7.95 -6.30
CA SER A 68 -13.99 7.70 -6.87
C SER A 68 -14.38 6.21 -6.85
N ALA A 69 -13.41 5.31 -6.65
CA ALA A 69 -13.63 3.86 -6.54
C ALA A 69 -13.84 3.39 -5.09
N ILE A 70 -13.66 4.26 -4.09
CA ILE A 70 -13.74 3.90 -2.68
C ILE A 70 -15.21 3.98 -2.21
N PRO A 71 -15.80 2.87 -1.73
CA PRO A 71 -17.20 2.87 -1.29
C PRO A 71 -17.40 3.58 0.06
N ASP A 72 -16.41 3.50 0.95
CA ASP A 72 -16.44 4.08 2.29
C ASP A 72 -15.08 4.72 2.63
N LEU A 73 -15.04 6.06 2.62
CA LEU A 73 -13.84 6.83 2.91
C LEU A 73 -13.40 6.72 4.38
N SER A 74 -14.30 6.34 5.30
CA SER A 74 -13.98 6.17 6.72
C SER A 74 -13.10 4.94 7.00
N ARG A 75 -13.00 4.03 6.02
CA ARG A 75 -12.18 2.81 6.07
C ARG A 75 -10.90 2.92 5.23
N VAL A 76 -10.45 4.14 5.00
CA VAL A 76 -9.18 4.45 4.35
C VAL A 76 -8.17 4.87 5.39
N PHE A 77 -7.03 4.18 5.43
CA PHE A 77 -5.96 4.35 6.41
C PHE A 77 -4.65 4.70 5.72
N LEU A 78 -4.10 5.87 6.04
CA LEU A 78 -2.87 6.38 5.44
C LEU A 78 -1.69 6.10 6.37
N PHE A 79 -0.62 5.53 5.82
CA PHE A 79 0.58 5.20 6.59
C PHE A 79 1.64 6.28 6.42
N SER A 80 2.05 6.87 7.54
CA SER A 80 3.07 7.93 7.59
C SER A 80 3.93 7.79 8.85
N SER A 81 5.24 7.99 8.70
CA SER A 81 6.17 8.06 9.84
C SER A 81 5.90 9.23 10.78
N HIS A 82 5.09 10.21 10.34
CA HIS A 82 4.76 11.41 11.10
C HIS A 82 3.39 11.32 11.80
N ALA A 83 2.67 10.21 11.66
CA ALA A 83 1.42 10.00 12.37
C ALA A 83 1.67 9.63 13.83
N ASP A 84 0.75 10.02 14.72
CA ASP A 84 0.87 9.75 16.16
C ASP A 84 0.32 8.38 16.56
N LYS A 85 -0.75 7.92 15.89
CA LYS A 85 -1.46 6.68 16.25
C LYS A 85 -0.75 5.46 15.65
N SER A 86 -0.40 4.48 16.49
CA SER A 86 0.17 3.22 16.02
C SER A 86 -0.86 2.40 15.23
N TYR A 87 -0.43 1.75 14.15
CA TYR A 87 -1.27 0.81 13.40
C TYR A 87 -1.75 -0.38 14.24
N LEU A 88 -1.01 -0.72 15.31
CA LEU A 88 -1.38 -1.81 16.24
C LEU A 88 -2.59 -1.46 17.12
N GLU A 89 -2.98 -0.19 17.17
CA GLU A 89 -4.16 0.29 17.91
C GLU A 89 -5.40 0.40 17.00
N ASN A 90 -5.29 -0.04 15.75
CA ASN A 90 -6.40 0.01 14.81
C ASN A 90 -7.12 -1.35 14.72
N ASP A 91 -8.44 -1.28 14.70
CA ASP A 91 -9.31 -2.43 14.42
C ASP A 91 -9.55 -2.53 12.91
N PHE A 92 -8.72 -3.34 12.25
CA PHE A 92 -8.81 -3.61 10.83
C PHE A 92 -9.99 -4.51 10.50
N GLN A 93 -10.59 -4.26 9.35
CA GLN A 93 -11.75 -4.98 8.84
C GLN A 93 -11.53 -5.39 7.39
N ASP A 94 -12.28 -6.41 6.99
CA ASP A 94 -12.28 -6.83 5.61
C ASP A 94 -12.81 -5.70 4.70
N GLY A 95 -12.08 -5.39 3.63
CA GLY A 95 -12.40 -4.28 2.73
C GLY A 95 -11.62 -2.98 2.98
N ASP A 96 -10.85 -2.89 4.08
CA ASP A 96 -10.05 -1.70 4.40
C ASP A 96 -9.06 -1.34 3.29
N TRP A 97 -8.84 -0.03 3.13
CA TRP A 97 -7.88 0.56 2.20
C TRP A 97 -6.64 1.01 2.94
N LEU A 98 -5.50 0.38 2.65
CA LEU A 98 -4.22 0.60 3.30
C LEU A 98 -3.29 1.36 2.34
N VAL A 99 -3.06 2.64 2.62
CA VAL A 99 -2.48 3.58 1.65
C VAL A 99 -1.06 3.95 2.04
N PHE A 100 -0.14 3.72 1.11
CA PHE A 100 1.29 3.98 1.26
C PHE A 100 1.76 4.94 0.16
N GLY A 101 2.56 5.92 0.54
CA GLY A 101 3.17 6.85 -0.41
C GLY A 101 4.48 6.32 -0.98
N LYS A 102 5.02 7.05 -1.96
CA LYS A 102 6.32 6.75 -2.59
C LYS A 102 7.48 6.74 -1.60
N GLU A 103 8.50 5.97 -1.95
CA GLU A 103 9.62 5.65 -1.06
C GLU A 103 10.43 6.88 -0.63
N SER A 104 10.58 7.86 -1.51
CA SER A 104 11.41 9.04 -1.27
C SER A 104 10.86 9.98 -0.20
N VAL A 105 9.57 10.27 -0.25
CA VAL A 105 8.94 11.36 0.55
C VAL A 105 7.61 10.97 1.20
N GLY A 106 7.10 9.76 0.96
CA GLY A 106 5.80 9.33 1.44
C GLY A 106 4.63 9.99 0.70
N LEU A 107 3.51 10.16 1.40
CA LEU A 107 2.29 10.75 0.84
C LEU A 107 2.42 12.27 0.76
N SER A 108 1.91 12.86 -0.32
CA SER A 108 1.83 14.31 -0.42
C SER A 108 0.83 14.87 0.60
N LYS A 109 1.02 16.14 0.97
CA LYS A 109 0.09 16.84 1.86
C LYS A 109 -1.34 16.82 1.31
N ASP A 110 -1.50 17.01 0.00
CA ASP A 110 -2.80 16.98 -0.67
C ASP A 110 -3.53 15.63 -0.58
N VAL A 111 -2.80 14.53 -0.35
CA VAL A 111 -3.38 13.21 -0.10
C VAL A 111 -3.69 13.03 1.38
N LEU A 112 -2.75 13.43 2.26
CA LEU A 112 -2.94 13.37 3.72
C LEU A 112 -4.16 14.16 4.18
N ASP A 113 -4.34 15.38 3.66
CA ASP A 113 -5.44 16.28 4.04
C ASP A 113 -6.84 15.79 3.60
N ARG A 114 -6.93 14.69 2.84
CA ARG A 114 -8.20 14.12 2.35
C ARG A 114 -8.80 13.06 3.29
N PHE A 115 -8.03 12.56 4.23
CA PHE A 115 -8.43 11.45 5.10
C PHE A 115 -7.98 11.69 6.52
N ASP A 116 -8.79 11.30 7.49
CA ASP A 116 -8.49 11.54 8.91
C ASP A 116 -7.65 10.42 9.55
N ASN A 117 -7.74 9.20 9.02
CA ASN A 117 -7.10 8.04 9.64
C ASN A 117 -5.62 7.91 9.23
N HIS A 118 -4.74 8.62 9.94
CA HIS A 118 -3.29 8.47 9.76
C HIS A 118 -2.72 7.53 10.82
N LEU A 119 -1.96 6.53 10.36
CA LEU A 119 -1.34 5.51 11.21
C LEU A 119 0.18 5.49 10.99
N THR A 120 0.92 5.16 12.04
CA THR A 120 2.37 4.97 12.00
C THR A 120 2.74 3.53 12.36
N ILE A 121 3.90 3.09 11.88
CA ILE A 121 4.54 1.85 12.32
C ILE A 121 5.61 2.23 13.35
N PRO A 122 5.50 1.78 14.61
CA PRO A 122 6.51 2.06 15.62
C PRO A 122 7.92 1.65 15.15
N MET A 123 8.87 2.58 15.27
CA MET A 123 10.24 2.39 14.81
C MET A 123 11.23 3.09 15.76
N SER A 124 12.50 2.69 15.70
CA SER A 124 13.54 3.36 16.47
C SER A 124 13.92 4.70 15.84
N ASN A 125 14.49 5.60 16.64
CA ASN A 125 14.96 6.91 16.18
C ASN A 125 16.25 6.86 15.33
N LEU A 126 16.76 5.66 15.00
CA LEU A 126 17.98 5.47 14.22
C LEU A 126 17.74 5.41 12.72
N ILE A 127 16.48 5.28 12.30
CA ILE A 127 16.07 5.26 10.90
C ILE A 127 14.94 6.27 10.67
N ARG A 128 14.77 6.71 9.43
CA ARG A 128 13.69 7.63 9.04
C ARG A 128 12.39 6.90 8.69
N SER A 129 12.53 5.69 8.15
CA SER A 129 11.42 4.85 7.72
C SER A 129 11.95 3.44 7.43
N PHE A 130 11.04 2.47 7.44
CA PHE A 130 11.32 1.15 6.86
C PHE A 130 11.26 1.20 5.34
N ASN A 131 11.81 0.17 4.69
CA ASN A 131 11.49 -0.12 3.30
C ASN A 131 9.96 -0.30 3.16
N ILE A 132 9.36 0.27 2.11
CA ILE A 132 7.90 0.27 1.92
C ILE A 132 7.30 -1.15 1.82
N ALA A 133 8.00 -2.11 1.22
CA ALA A 133 7.51 -3.48 1.14
C ALA A 133 7.46 -4.14 2.53
N ASN A 134 8.43 -3.83 3.40
CA ASN A 134 8.40 -4.27 4.80
C ASN A 134 7.25 -3.60 5.56
N SER A 135 7.05 -2.28 5.36
CA SER A 135 5.94 -1.55 5.97
C SER A 135 4.59 -2.15 5.60
N VAL A 136 4.37 -2.44 4.32
CA VAL A 136 3.14 -3.08 3.84
C VAL A 136 2.99 -4.49 4.46
N ALA A 137 4.07 -5.27 4.51
CA ALA A 137 4.05 -6.60 5.11
C ALA A 137 3.66 -6.60 6.60
N PHE A 138 4.16 -5.64 7.39
CA PHE A 138 3.79 -5.50 8.80
C PHE A 138 2.30 -5.20 8.96
N VAL A 139 1.79 -4.24 8.20
CA VAL A 139 0.38 -3.82 8.29
C VAL A 139 -0.55 -4.93 7.81
N VAL A 140 -0.29 -5.51 6.62
CA VAL A 140 -1.13 -6.57 6.05
C VAL A 140 -1.10 -7.80 6.94
N GLY A 141 0.06 -8.16 7.51
CA GLY A 141 0.17 -9.28 8.44
C GLY A 141 -0.71 -9.09 9.68
N GLU A 142 -0.68 -7.91 10.29
CA GLU A 142 -1.55 -7.61 11.45
C GLU A 142 -3.03 -7.55 11.08
N ALA A 143 -3.38 -6.87 9.99
CA ALA A 143 -4.76 -6.78 9.54
C ALA A 143 -5.34 -8.17 9.23
N LYS A 144 -4.59 -9.04 8.54
CA LYS A 144 -5.00 -10.42 8.28
C LYS A 144 -5.07 -11.27 9.54
N ARG A 145 -4.18 -11.06 10.52
CA ARG A 145 -4.28 -11.69 11.85
C ARG A 145 -5.60 -11.33 12.54
N GLN A 146 -6.06 -10.09 12.43
CA GLN A 146 -7.33 -9.63 13.02
C GLN A 146 -8.56 -10.15 12.26
N ILE A 147 -8.54 -10.09 10.92
CA ILE A 147 -9.68 -10.47 10.07
C ILE A 147 -9.89 -12.00 10.05
N GLY A 148 -8.84 -12.77 10.32
CA GLY A 148 -8.81 -14.20 10.08
C GLY A 148 -8.52 -14.45 8.61
N LEU A 149 -7.36 -15.04 8.33
CA LEU A 149 -7.02 -15.51 7.00
C LEU A 149 -7.83 -16.78 6.68
#